data_AF-A0A6C0FU84-F1
#
_entry.id   AF-A0A6C0FU84-F1
#
_cell.length_a   1.000
_cell.length_b   1.000
_cell.length_c   1.000
_cell.angle_alpha   90.00
_cell.angle_beta   90.00
_cell.angle_gamma   90.00
#
_symmetry.space_group_name_H-M   'P 1'
#
loop_
_entity.id
_entity.type
_entity.pdbx_description
1 polymer ?
#
loop_
_entity_poly.entity_id
_entity_poly.type
_entity_poly.pdbx_seq_one_letter_code
_entity_poly.pdbx_strand_id
1 'polypeptide(L)'
;MKKYVIATAIAMLLSSCASHTNTNGAKTNNVADNVIKLRTEGDARVFKSEHWLDQGKVWIPAERAAALLNYRYNLKGGSHMAAMGFSDPMYVFAADSKQAKIGNDSVTLNEAPRMIGQSLCLELGSLSQLLQAPVNWDAAHRTVVVGPPHGSELQKTPASAAPGTTLRARAVDSDNGDAADQSDNTASETNNGQSNSTDQGQADEVIAFAKRYMDVPYKFDAAPYEESHKFDCSSFMQHVFGHFGIDLPRSSIAQSKVGQYVTRSNLKKGDIVFFYTPGRYSSNDIVGHVGLYIGNNQVIQTYGDPGVTITSLIGDWDKRILWARRVL
;
A
#
# COMPACT_ATOMS: atom_id res chain seq x y z
N MET A 1 -76.13 -15.72 37.19
CA MET A 1 -75.32 -14.96 38.17
C MET A 1 -73.84 -15.29 37.95
N LYS A 2 -73.02 -14.25 37.79
CA LYS A 2 -71.55 -14.08 37.93
C LYS A 2 -70.53 -15.17 37.52
N LYS A 3 -69.62 -14.73 36.65
CA LYS A 3 -68.28 -15.25 36.30
C LYS A 3 -67.34 -15.26 37.53
N TYR A 4 -66.26 -16.07 37.53
CA TYR A 4 -64.85 -15.62 37.47
C TYR A 4 -63.85 -16.79 37.57
N VAL A 5 -62.81 -16.69 36.74
CA VAL A 5 -61.57 -17.48 36.71
C VAL A 5 -60.59 -16.90 37.74
N ILE A 6 -59.82 -17.73 38.44
CA ILE A 6 -58.69 -17.31 39.28
C ILE A 6 -57.42 -18.04 38.84
N ALA A 7 -56.41 -17.26 38.45
CA ALA A 7 -55.05 -17.65 38.14
C ALA A 7 -54.24 -17.80 39.44
N THR A 8 -53.33 -18.78 39.48
CA THR A 8 -52.43 -19.01 40.62
C THR A 8 -51.01 -18.58 40.24
N ALA A 9 -50.44 -17.67 41.01
CA ALA A 9 -49.05 -17.20 40.89
C ALA A 9 -48.12 -18.07 41.74
N ILE A 10 -46.97 -18.46 41.17
CA ILE A 10 -45.89 -19.16 41.87
C ILE A 10 -44.72 -18.19 42.06
N ALA A 11 -44.37 -17.93 43.31
CA ALA A 11 -43.17 -17.21 43.73
C ALA A 11 -42.02 -18.21 43.89
N MET A 12 -40.83 -17.88 43.38
CA MET A 12 -39.58 -18.58 43.71
C MET A 12 -38.52 -17.58 44.18
N LEU A 13 -37.97 -17.91 45.35
CA LEU A 13 -36.97 -17.17 46.10
C LEU A 13 -35.57 -17.31 45.48
N LEU A 14 -34.83 -16.20 45.48
CA LEU A 14 -33.43 -16.09 45.08
C LEU A 14 -32.51 -16.71 46.13
N SER A 15 -31.52 -17.49 45.69
CA SER A 15 -30.34 -17.82 46.49
C SER A 15 -29.08 -17.53 45.67
N SER A 16 -28.20 -16.76 46.30
CA SER A 16 -26.95 -16.21 45.78
C SER A 16 -25.85 -17.27 45.76
N CYS A 17 -25.12 -17.37 44.65
CA CYS A 17 -23.81 -17.99 44.60
C CYS A 17 -22.84 -17.01 43.95
N ALA A 18 -21.90 -16.53 44.78
CA ALA A 18 -20.80 -15.67 44.39
C ALA A 18 -19.86 -16.41 43.44
N SER A 19 -19.65 -15.84 42.26
CA SER A 19 -18.49 -16.15 41.41
C SER A 19 -17.59 -14.92 41.39
N HIS A 20 -16.35 -15.13 41.84
CA HIS A 20 -15.27 -14.15 41.84
C HIS A 20 -14.99 -13.70 40.40
N THR A 21 -15.41 -12.49 40.04
CA THR A 21 -14.89 -11.79 38.86
C THR A 21 -13.75 -10.89 39.30
N ASN A 22 -12.56 -11.17 38.78
CA ASN A 22 -11.40 -10.31 38.89
C ASN A 22 -11.62 -9.09 37.99
N THR A 23 -12.22 -8.04 38.54
CA THR A 23 -12.39 -6.74 37.90
C THR A 23 -11.31 -5.79 38.38
N ASN A 24 -10.21 -5.71 37.63
CA ASN A 24 -9.27 -4.59 37.75
C ASN A 24 -8.68 -4.27 36.38
N GLY A 25 -9.17 -3.18 35.76
CA GLY A 25 -8.50 -2.58 34.60
C GLY A 25 -9.34 -1.81 33.58
N ALA A 26 -10.63 -1.52 33.81
CA ALA A 26 -11.41 -0.62 32.94
C ALA A 26 -11.86 0.61 33.75
N LYS A 27 -11.02 1.65 33.76
CA LYS A 27 -11.31 3.00 34.28
C LYS A 27 -10.96 3.96 33.13
N THR A 28 -11.80 4.81 32.56
CA THR A 28 -13.13 5.33 32.88
C THR A 28 -13.79 5.82 31.57
N ASN A 29 -15.00 5.34 31.24
CA ASN A 29 -15.83 5.91 30.17
C ASN A 29 -16.67 7.05 30.75
N ASN A 30 -16.32 8.30 30.47
CA ASN A 30 -17.26 9.41 30.58
C ASN A 30 -17.74 9.76 29.17
N VAL A 31 -18.94 9.29 28.83
CA VAL A 31 -19.48 9.19 27.46
C VAL A 31 -19.74 10.56 26.80
N ALA A 32 -19.70 11.67 27.55
CA ALA A 32 -19.98 13.00 27.03
C ALA A 32 -18.77 13.70 26.36
N ASP A 33 -17.53 13.24 26.58
CA ASP A 33 -16.31 13.99 26.24
C ASP A 33 -15.30 13.23 25.35
N ASN A 34 -15.73 12.17 24.67
CA ASN A 34 -14.81 11.36 23.86
C ASN A 34 -14.59 11.89 22.43
N VAL A 35 -15.12 13.07 22.07
CA VAL A 35 -14.92 13.65 20.73
C VAL A 35 -13.76 14.65 20.71
N ILE A 36 -12.86 14.51 19.75
CA ILE A 36 -11.74 15.44 19.47
C ILE A 36 -11.83 15.96 18.05
N LYS A 37 -11.04 17.01 17.79
CA LYS A 37 -10.78 17.52 16.45
C LYS A 37 -9.55 16.82 15.86
N LEU A 38 -9.61 16.44 14.60
CA LEU A 38 -8.48 16.01 13.80
C LEU A 38 -8.27 17.03 12.68
N ARG A 39 -7.04 17.47 12.46
CA ARG A 39 -6.69 18.32 11.31
C ARG A 39 -5.29 18.03 10.80
N THR A 40 -5.04 18.37 9.55
CA THR A 40 -3.70 18.39 8.99
C THR A 40 -3.04 19.74 9.30
N GLU A 41 -1.73 19.74 9.44
CA GLU A 41 -0.96 20.97 9.58
C GLU A 41 -1.14 21.85 8.34
N GLY A 42 -1.37 23.16 8.55
CA GLY A 42 -1.61 24.12 7.46
C GLY A 42 -2.98 24.02 6.78
N ASP A 43 -3.86 23.09 7.19
CA ASP A 43 -5.20 22.93 6.63
C ASP A 43 -6.26 23.46 7.62
N ALA A 44 -7.24 24.20 7.10
CA ALA A 44 -8.36 24.71 7.87
C ALA A 44 -9.46 23.66 8.09
N ARG A 45 -9.45 22.55 7.34
CA ARG A 45 -10.41 21.46 7.48
C ARG A 45 -10.23 20.74 8.80
N VAL A 46 -11.32 20.58 9.52
CA VAL A 46 -11.37 19.88 10.81
C VAL A 46 -12.38 18.75 10.73
N PHE A 47 -11.93 17.56 11.13
CA PHE A 47 -12.77 16.38 11.28
C PHE A 47 -13.04 16.12 12.75
N LYS A 48 -14.22 15.60 13.07
CA LYS A 48 -14.52 15.10 14.41
C LYS A 48 -14.24 13.61 14.47
N SER A 49 -13.64 13.17 15.56
CA SER A 49 -13.36 11.76 15.81
C SER A 49 -13.59 11.43 17.26
N GLU A 50 -14.02 10.20 17.53
CA GLU A 50 -13.86 9.63 18.86
C GLU A 50 -12.37 9.46 19.18
N HIS A 51 -12.04 9.46 20.46
CA HIS A 51 -10.73 9.09 20.99
C HIS A 51 -10.88 8.37 22.32
N TRP A 52 -9.82 7.68 22.72
CA TRP A 52 -9.71 7.07 24.03
C TRP A 52 -8.43 7.51 24.71
N LEU A 53 -8.53 7.71 26.01
CA LEU A 53 -7.39 7.95 26.89
C LEU A 53 -7.13 6.69 27.69
N ASP A 54 -5.91 6.18 27.62
CA ASP A 54 -5.49 5.02 28.40
C ASP A 54 -4.03 5.17 28.80
N GLN A 55 -3.75 5.08 30.10
CA GLN A 55 -2.41 5.27 30.68
C GLN A 55 -1.71 6.56 30.18
N GLY A 56 -2.47 7.65 30.04
CA GLY A 56 -1.95 8.94 29.55
C GLY A 56 -1.70 9.02 28.04
N LYS A 57 -2.02 7.96 27.28
CA LYS A 57 -1.88 7.91 25.83
C LYS A 57 -3.22 8.17 25.14
N VAL A 58 -3.17 8.87 24.01
CA VAL A 58 -4.33 9.17 23.18
C VAL A 58 -4.40 8.15 22.05
N TRP A 59 -5.57 7.55 21.89
CA TRP A 59 -5.87 6.55 20.86
C TRP A 59 -6.97 7.07 19.96
N ILE A 60 -6.78 6.95 18.64
CA ILE A 60 -7.77 7.37 17.65
C ILE A 60 -8.05 6.23 16.65
N PRO A 61 -9.26 6.15 16.07
CA PRO A 61 -9.55 5.18 15.02
C PRO A 61 -8.63 5.39 13.82
N ALA A 62 -7.98 4.33 13.34
CA ALA A 62 -7.11 4.39 12.17
C ALA A 62 -7.87 4.82 10.91
N GLU A 63 -9.14 4.44 10.78
CA GLU A 63 -10.04 4.90 9.72
C GLU A 63 -10.17 6.43 9.71
N ARG A 64 -10.22 7.08 10.89
CA ARG A 64 -10.36 8.54 11.00
C ARG A 64 -9.06 9.25 10.65
N ALA A 65 -7.91 8.66 11.01
CA ALA A 65 -6.61 9.12 10.54
C ALA A 65 -6.47 8.98 9.01
N ALA A 66 -6.95 7.87 8.43
CA ALA A 66 -6.98 7.67 6.99
C ALA A 66 -7.86 8.73 6.30
N ALA A 67 -9.08 8.94 6.78
CA ALA A 67 -10.00 9.92 6.23
C ALA A 67 -9.44 11.35 6.27
N LEU A 68 -8.77 11.72 7.37
CA LEU A 68 -8.09 13.01 7.50
C LEU A 68 -7.07 13.23 6.38
N LEU A 69 -6.30 12.19 6.06
CA LEU A 69 -5.27 12.22 5.01
C LEU A 69 -5.85 11.96 3.62
N ASN A 70 -7.18 11.86 3.48
CA ASN A 70 -7.86 11.44 2.25
C ASN A 70 -7.32 10.10 1.71
N TYR A 71 -6.95 9.20 2.61
CA TYR A 71 -6.59 7.82 2.32
C TYR A 71 -7.84 6.93 2.33
N ARG A 72 -7.76 5.86 1.54
CA ARG A 72 -8.65 4.72 1.65
C ARG A 72 -8.17 3.83 2.79
N TYR A 73 -9.12 3.17 3.45
CA TYR A 73 -8.89 2.31 4.60
C TYR A 73 -9.67 1.01 4.42
N ASN A 74 -9.04 -0.12 4.75
CA ASN A 74 -9.68 -1.43 4.74
C ASN A 74 -9.27 -2.20 5.99
N LEU A 75 -10.23 -2.62 6.81
CA LEU A 75 -10.02 -3.48 7.98
C LEU A 75 -10.53 -4.89 7.68
N LYS A 76 -9.65 -5.89 7.72
CA LYS A 76 -9.99 -7.30 7.52
C LYS A 76 -10.45 -7.88 8.85
N GLY A 77 -11.77 -8.08 8.99
CA GLY A 77 -12.41 -8.44 10.27
C GLY A 77 -11.84 -9.70 10.95
N GLY A 78 -11.46 -10.73 10.19
CA GLY A 78 -10.94 -11.98 10.77
C GLY A 78 -9.50 -11.88 11.31
N SER A 79 -8.65 -11.05 10.72
CA SER A 79 -7.24 -10.91 11.12
C SER A 79 -6.95 -9.63 11.91
N HIS A 80 -7.95 -8.76 12.06
CA HIS A 80 -7.79 -7.38 12.56
C HIS A 80 -6.62 -6.63 11.90
N MET A 81 -6.31 -6.98 10.65
CA MET A 81 -5.29 -6.34 9.85
C MET A 81 -5.93 -5.23 9.02
N ALA A 82 -5.34 -4.04 9.08
CA ALA A 82 -5.75 -2.91 8.28
C ALA A 82 -4.73 -2.56 7.20
N ALA A 83 -5.25 -2.10 6.08
CA ALA A 83 -4.50 -1.43 5.03
C ALA A 83 -4.96 0.03 4.92
N MET A 84 -4.01 0.95 4.77
CA MET A 84 -4.27 2.37 4.53
C MET A 84 -3.38 2.85 3.37
N GLY A 85 -3.92 3.68 2.49
CA GLY A 85 -3.19 4.20 1.35
C GLY A 85 -4.08 4.99 0.40
N PHE A 86 -3.60 5.29 -0.81
CA PHE A 86 -4.39 6.05 -1.79
C PHE A 86 -4.94 5.16 -2.88
N SER A 87 -4.19 4.97 -3.98
CA SER A 87 -4.61 4.13 -5.11
C SER A 87 -4.27 2.66 -4.92
N ASP A 88 -3.57 2.33 -3.84
CA ASP A 88 -3.16 1.01 -3.38
C ASP A 88 -2.74 1.07 -1.90
N PRO A 89 -2.61 -0.09 -1.21
CA PRO A 89 -2.07 -0.17 0.14
C PRO A 89 -0.66 0.38 0.25
N MET A 90 -0.46 1.29 1.20
CA MET A 90 0.86 1.81 1.55
C MET A 90 1.28 1.35 2.94
N TYR A 91 0.37 1.44 3.89
CA TYR A 91 0.58 1.09 5.29
C TYR A 91 -0.22 -0.17 5.58
N VAL A 92 0.43 -1.16 6.20
CA VAL A 92 -0.23 -2.38 6.68
C VAL A 92 0.13 -2.59 8.14
N PHE A 93 -0.87 -2.76 9.00
CA PHE A 93 -0.71 -2.92 10.44
C PHE A 93 -1.86 -3.77 10.98
N ALA A 94 -1.68 -4.39 12.15
CA ALA A 94 -2.69 -5.26 12.72
C ALA A 94 -2.85 -5.00 14.21
N ALA A 95 -4.01 -5.38 14.75
CA ALA A 95 -4.20 -5.40 16.19
C ALA A 95 -3.13 -6.29 16.87
N ASP A 96 -2.73 -5.88 18.08
CA ASP A 96 -1.86 -6.65 18.98
C ASP A 96 -0.45 -6.93 18.43
N SER A 97 -0.07 -6.28 17.32
CA SER A 97 1.27 -6.35 16.74
C SER A 97 1.91 -4.96 16.70
N LYS A 98 3.09 -4.84 17.30
CA LYS A 98 3.94 -3.65 17.11
C LYS A 98 4.58 -3.59 15.73
N GLN A 99 4.56 -4.68 14.97
CA GLN A 99 5.11 -4.71 13.62
C GLN A 99 4.07 -4.24 12.61
N ALA A 100 4.44 -3.22 11.85
CA ALA A 100 3.71 -2.70 10.71
C ALA A 100 4.62 -2.64 9.47
N LYS A 101 4.05 -2.32 8.32
CA LYS A 101 4.76 -2.19 7.05
C LYS A 101 4.44 -0.86 6.38
N ILE A 102 5.47 -0.29 5.74
CA ILE A 102 5.39 0.84 4.82
C ILE A 102 5.92 0.35 3.47
N GLY A 103 5.01 0.06 2.54
CA GLY A 103 5.31 -0.79 1.40
C GLY A 103 5.80 -2.17 1.86
N ASN A 104 7.05 -2.51 1.54
CA ASN A 104 7.70 -3.75 2.03
C ASN A 104 8.55 -3.54 3.29
N ASP A 105 8.85 -2.29 3.65
CA ASP A 105 9.76 -1.98 4.75
C ASP A 105 9.02 -2.16 6.08
N SER A 106 9.62 -2.88 7.03
CA SER A 106 9.05 -3.06 8.37
C SER A 106 9.31 -1.85 9.25
N VAL A 107 8.29 -1.45 10.01
CA VAL A 107 8.39 -0.42 11.05
C VAL A 107 7.89 -0.99 12.37
N THR A 108 8.60 -0.69 13.46
CA THR A 108 8.22 -1.08 14.81
C THR A 108 7.55 0.09 15.50
N LEU A 109 6.29 -0.10 15.87
CA LEU A 109 5.45 0.87 16.56
C LEU A 109 5.73 0.84 18.07
N ASN A 110 5.60 2.00 18.72
CA ASN A 110 5.75 2.15 20.16
C ASN A 110 4.69 1.33 20.89
N GLU A 111 3.45 1.44 20.43
CA GLU A 111 2.31 0.67 20.92
C GLU A 111 1.69 -0.16 19.80
N ALA A 112 1.23 -1.36 20.15
CA ALA A 112 0.47 -2.15 19.22
C ALA A 112 -0.88 -1.47 18.95
N PRO A 113 -1.34 -1.38 17.69
CA PRO A 113 -2.73 -1.05 17.40
C PRO A 113 -3.64 -2.01 18.14
N ARG A 114 -4.84 -1.59 18.50
CA ARG A 114 -5.77 -2.46 19.23
C ARG A 114 -7.21 -2.19 18.86
N MET A 115 -8.03 -3.22 18.95
CA MET A 115 -9.47 -3.07 18.78
C MET A 115 -10.07 -2.39 20.00
N ILE A 116 -10.72 -1.25 19.80
CA ILE A 116 -11.57 -0.60 20.81
C ILE A 116 -12.98 -0.52 20.22
N GLY A 117 -13.88 -1.33 20.76
CA GLY A 117 -15.17 -1.58 20.11
C GLY A 117 -14.97 -2.20 18.73
N GLN A 118 -15.52 -1.57 17.69
CA GLN A 118 -15.40 -2.02 16.29
C GLN A 118 -14.24 -1.34 15.54
N SER A 119 -13.51 -0.43 16.19
CA SER A 119 -12.46 0.35 15.55
C SER A 119 -11.08 -0.16 15.91
N LEU A 120 -10.25 -0.41 14.89
CA LEU A 120 -8.82 -0.56 15.10
C LEU A 120 -8.22 0.83 15.39
N CYS A 121 -7.73 1.01 16.60
CA CYS A 121 -7.22 2.28 17.08
C CYS A 121 -5.69 2.27 17.13
N LEU A 122 -5.11 3.43 16.79
CA LEU A 122 -3.68 3.71 16.88
C LEU A 122 -3.43 4.75 17.96
N GLU A 123 -2.39 4.51 18.76
CA GLU A 123 -1.82 5.51 19.64
C GLU A 123 -1.08 6.58 18.81
N LEU A 124 -1.10 7.85 19.24
CA LEU A 124 -0.59 8.97 18.41
C LEU A 124 0.90 8.87 18.05
N GLY A 125 1.77 8.45 18.97
CA GLY A 125 3.18 8.19 18.67
C GLY A 125 3.38 7.06 17.66
N SER A 126 2.58 6.00 17.78
CA SER A 126 2.56 4.88 16.83
C SER A 126 2.03 5.30 15.46
N LEU A 127 1.02 6.18 15.42
CA LEU A 127 0.55 6.82 14.20
C LEU A 127 1.64 7.70 13.57
N SER A 128 2.38 8.45 14.38
CA SER A 128 3.52 9.26 13.91
C SER A 128 4.61 8.41 13.28
N GLN A 129 4.97 7.28 13.91
CA GLN A 129 5.94 6.32 13.36
C GLN A 129 5.45 5.69 12.06
N LEU A 130 4.17 5.30 12.00
CA LEU A 130 3.59 4.71 10.81
C LEU A 130 3.57 5.69 9.63
N LEU A 131 3.15 6.94 9.87
CA LEU A 131 3.06 7.98 8.84
C LEU A 131 4.40 8.63 8.50
N GLN A 132 5.44 8.38 9.28
CA GLN A 132 6.71 9.10 9.24
C GLN A 132 6.50 10.63 9.25
N ALA A 133 5.60 11.09 10.11
CA ALA A 133 5.24 12.51 10.22
C ALA A 133 4.88 12.87 11.66
N PRO A 134 5.05 14.15 12.07
CA PRO A 134 4.69 14.57 13.40
C PRO A 134 3.17 14.44 13.62
N VAL A 135 2.77 13.85 14.74
CA VAL A 135 1.38 13.77 15.18
C VAL A 135 1.30 14.34 16.60
N ASN A 136 0.72 15.52 16.72
CA ASN A 136 0.75 16.30 17.95
C ASN A 136 -0.62 16.33 18.62
N TRP A 137 -0.64 16.15 19.94
CA TRP A 137 -1.83 16.34 20.78
C TRP A 137 -1.83 17.74 21.40
N ASP A 138 -2.80 18.57 20.98
CA ASP A 138 -3.13 19.83 21.62
C ASP A 138 -4.23 19.60 22.66
N ALA A 139 -3.82 19.40 23.91
CA ALA A 139 -4.72 19.16 25.03
C ALA A 139 -5.67 20.34 25.30
N ALA A 140 -5.20 21.58 25.13
CA ALA A 140 -5.98 22.78 25.43
C ALA A 140 -7.16 22.92 24.45
N HIS A 141 -6.95 22.58 23.18
CA HIS A 141 -7.97 22.66 22.14
C HIS A 141 -8.57 21.31 21.76
N ARG A 142 -8.21 20.24 22.48
CA ARG A 142 -8.63 18.85 22.22
C ARG A 142 -8.50 18.47 20.75
N THR A 143 -7.33 18.76 20.19
CA THR A 143 -7.07 18.63 18.75
C THR A 143 -5.84 17.78 18.50
N VAL A 144 -5.95 16.78 17.63
CA VAL A 144 -4.80 16.10 17.03
C VAL A 144 -4.45 16.79 15.72
N VAL A 145 -3.17 17.14 15.58
CA VAL A 145 -2.61 17.77 14.38
C VAL A 145 -1.64 16.79 13.73
N VAL A 146 -1.91 16.42 12.49
CA VAL A 146 -1.07 15.52 11.70
C VAL A 146 -0.28 16.34 10.68
N GLY A 147 1.04 16.31 10.76
CA GLY A 147 1.92 16.89 9.75
C GLY A 147 1.83 16.14 8.42
N PRO A 148 2.35 16.72 7.33
CA PRO A 148 2.37 16.04 6.04
C PRO A 148 3.20 14.75 6.15
N PRO A 149 2.68 13.59 5.70
CA PRO A 149 3.47 12.36 5.61
C PRO A 149 4.77 12.62 4.83
N HIS A 150 5.91 12.32 5.45
CA HIS A 150 7.18 12.30 4.74
C HIS A 150 7.33 10.92 4.10
N GLY A 151 7.66 10.90 2.81
CA GLY A 151 8.17 9.67 2.21
C GLY A 151 9.40 9.22 2.97
N SER A 152 9.59 7.92 3.11
CA SER A 152 10.86 7.42 3.65
C SER A 152 12.01 8.04 2.85
N GLU A 153 13.06 8.50 3.51
CA GLU A 153 14.27 9.01 2.85
C GLU A 153 14.85 7.98 1.86
N LEU A 154 14.50 6.70 2.02
CA LEU A 154 14.75 5.56 1.13
C LEU A 154 13.98 5.59 -0.22
N GLN A 155 13.09 6.57 -0.44
CA GLN A 155 12.35 6.76 -1.69
C GLN A 155 12.99 7.83 -2.60
N LYS A 156 13.98 8.57 -2.11
CA LYS A 156 14.86 9.40 -2.97
C LYS A 156 15.76 8.45 -3.76
N THR A 157 15.64 8.40 -5.09
CA THR A 157 16.51 7.58 -5.93
C THR A 157 17.96 8.06 -5.87
N PRO A 158 18.97 7.16 -5.92
CA PRO A 158 20.34 7.54 -6.20
C PRO A 158 20.46 7.85 -7.68
N ALA A 159 20.23 9.10 -8.07
CA ALA A 159 20.57 9.61 -9.41
C ALA A 159 22.11 9.76 -9.61
N SER A 160 22.95 9.10 -8.82
CA SER A 160 24.41 9.32 -8.79
C SER A 160 25.28 8.05 -8.80
N ALA A 161 24.73 6.84 -8.96
CA ALA A 161 25.56 5.65 -9.17
C ALA A 161 25.54 5.28 -10.66
N ALA A 162 26.65 5.60 -11.34
CA ALA A 162 26.97 5.16 -12.70
C ALA A 162 26.92 3.62 -12.84
N PRO A 163 26.79 3.09 -14.08
CA PRO A 163 26.45 1.69 -14.30
C PRO A 163 27.63 0.77 -14.02
N GLY A 164 27.42 -0.23 -13.16
CA GLY A 164 28.38 -1.32 -13.01
C GLY A 164 28.16 -2.14 -11.75
N THR A 165 27.38 -3.23 -11.85
CA THR A 165 27.85 -4.57 -11.48
C THR A 165 26.84 -5.61 -11.93
N THR A 166 27.28 -6.48 -12.83
CA THR A 166 26.57 -7.67 -13.29
C THR A 166 26.47 -8.69 -12.16
N LEU A 167 25.24 -9.11 -11.82
CA LEU A 167 25.03 -10.36 -11.09
C LEU A 167 25.20 -11.50 -12.10
N ARG A 168 26.34 -12.18 -12.00
CA ARG A 168 26.61 -13.42 -12.74
C ARG A 168 25.72 -14.54 -12.20
N ALA A 169 24.87 -15.09 -13.06
CA ALA A 169 24.39 -16.45 -12.90
C ALA A 169 25.58 -17.42 -13.07
N ARG A 170 25.73 -18.36 -12.13
CA ARG A 170 26.77 -19.39 -12.13
C ARG A 170 26.67 -20.24 -13.40
N ALA A 171 27.71 -20.21 -14.22
CA ALA A 171 28.01 -21.27 -15.17
C ALA A 171 29.32 -21.94 -14.72
N VAL A 172 29.31 -23.27 -14.79
CA VAL A 172 30.33 -24.21 -14.35
C VAL A 172 31.55 -24.07 -15.27
N ASP A 173 32.73 -23.83 -14.70
CA ASP A 173 33.99 -23.81 -15.45
C ASP A 173 34.71 -25.14 -15.25
N SER A 174 34.80 -25.91 -16.34
CA SER A 174 35.71 -27.04 -16.48
C SER A 174 36.92 -26.52 -17.23
N ASP A 175 38.00 -26.33 -16.49
CA ASP A 175 39.31 -25.93 -16.98
C ASP A 175 39.93 -27.07 -17.81
N ASN A 176 40.27 -26.79 -19.07
CA ASN A 176 41.46 -27.38 -19.70
C ASN A 176 41.93 -26.49 -20.86
N GLY A 177 43.06 -25.83 -20.64
CA GLY A 177 43.69 -24.89 -21.56
C GLY A 177 44.34 -25.52 -22.80
N ASP A 178 44.26 -24.70 -23.86
CA ASP A 178 45.38 -24.17 -24.66
C ASP A 178 46.27 -25.12 -25.49
N ALA A 179 46.22 -24.96 -26.82
CA ALA A 179 47.41 -24.66 -27.64
C ALA A 179 47.08 -24.43 -29.15
N ALA A 180 47.62 -23.32 -29.66
CA ALA A 180 48.27 -23.15 -30.97
C ALA A 180 47.46 -22.79 -32.25
N ASP A 181 47.71 -21.55 -32.69
CA ASP A 181 48.32 -21.15 -33.98
C ASP A 181 47.48 -20.95 -35.28
N GLN A 182 47.86 -19.85 -35.94
CA GLN A 182 47.75 -19.43 -37.34
C GLN A 182 46.42 -18.94 -37.99
N SER A 183 46.47 -17.64 -38.33
CA SER A 183 46.04 -16.95 -39.57
C SER A 183 44.84 -17.50 -40.37
N ASP A 184 43.81 -16.67 -40.58
CA ASP A 184 43.50 -16.11 -41.90
C ASP A 184 42.40 -15.01 -41.86
N ASN A 185 42.40 -14.15 -42.87
CA ASN A 185 41.39 -13.11 -43.11
C ASN A 185 40.02 -13.72 -43.43
N THR A 186 38.96 -13.35 -42.70
CA THR A 186 37.61 -13.26 -43.28
C THR A 186 36.73 -12.29 -42.50
N ALA A 187 36.06 -11.40 -43.23
CA ALA A 187 35.01 -10.53 -42.71
C ALA A 187 33.96 -11.33 -41.93
N SER A 188 33.58 -10.84 -40.76
CA SER A 188 32.39 -11.33 -40.06
C SER A 188 31.64 -10.15 -39.44
N GLU A 189 30.55 -9.80 -40.11
CA GLU A 189 29.45 -9.04 -39.55
C GLU A 189 28.89 -9.78 -38.33
N THR A 190 29.26 -9.36 -37.12
CA THR A 190 28.62 -9.87 -35.92
C THR A 190 27.38 -9.06 -35.59
N ASN A 191 26.25 -9.64 -35.99
CA ASN A 191 24.88 -9.35 -35.61
C ASN A 191 24.74 -9.00 -34.11
N ASN A 192 24.38 -7.75 -33.84
CA ASN A 192 23.90 -7.30 -32.52
C ASN A 192 22.39 -6.97 -32.60
N GLY A 193 21.60 -7.89 -33.17
CA GLY A 193 20.18 -7.68 -33.48
C GLY A 193 19.18 -8.58 -32.72
N GLN A 194 19.65 -9.65 -32.08
CA GLN A 194 18.74 -10.72 -31.60
C GLN A 194 18.14 -10.49 -30.21
N SER A 195 18.71 -9.59 -29.38
CA SER A 195 18.17 -9.30 -28.03
C SER A 195 16.94 -8.41 -28.07
N ASN A 196 16.82 -7.52 -29.07
CA ASN A 196 15.71 -6.56 -29.11
C ASN A 196 14.39 -7.16 -29.60
N SER A 197 14.41 -8.23 -30.40
CA SER A 197 13.20 -8.85 -30.95
C SER A 197 12.48 -9.76 -29.94
N THR A 198 13.25 -10.49 -29.12
CA THR A 198 12.68 -11.36 -28.06
C THR A 198 12.06 -10.54 -26.94
N ASP A 199 12.73 -9.49 -26.46
CA ASP A 199 12.21 -8.60 -25.41
C ASP A 199 10.94 -7.86 -25.86
N GLN A 200 10.88 -7.44 -27.13
CA GLN A 200 9.67 -6.81 -27.69
C GLN A 200 8.51 -7.80 -27.84
N GLY A 201 8.80 -9.05 -28.22
CA GLY A 201 7.80 -10.12 -28.28
C GLY A 201 7.15 -10.37 -26.92
N GLN A 202 7.97 -10.51 -25.87
CA GLN A 202 7.47 -10.69 -24.51
C GLN A 202 6.69 -9.48 -24.00
N ALA A 203 7.14 -8.25 -24.30
CA ALA A 203 6.39 -7.04 -23.93
C ALA A 203 5.00 -6.99 -24.59
N ASP A 204 4.88 -7.34 -25.86
CA ASP A 204 3.59 -7.36 -26.56
C ASP A 204 2.65 -8.45 -26.00
N GLU A 205 3.18 -9.60 -25.57
CA GLU A 205 2.40 -10.64 -24.87
C GLU A 205 1.89 -10.17 -23.50
N VAL A 206 2.73 -9.52 -22.70
CA VAL A 206 2.34 -8.93 -21.41
C VAL A 206 1.21 -7.91 -21.60
N ILE A 207 1.34 -7.06 -22.61
CA ILE A 207 0.31 -6.05 -22.95
C ILE A 207 -0.98 -6.71 -23.41
N ALA A 208 -0.91 -7.75 -24.26
CA ALA A 208 -2.07 -8.49 -24.71
C ALA A 208 -2.81 -9.16 -23.54
N PHE A 209 -2.07 -9.77 -22.61
CA PHE A 209 -2.63 -10.34 -21.39
C PHE A 209 -3.31 -9.29 -20.51
N ALA A 210 -2.63 -8.15 -20.28
CA ALA A 210 -3.18 -7.04 -19.51
C ALA A 210 -4.50 -6.51 -20.09
N LYS A 211 -4.61 -6.41 -21.43
CA LYS A 211 -5.82 -5.96 -22.13
C LYS A 211 -7.03 -6.88 -21.97
N ARG A 212 -6.85 -8.14 -21.55
CA ARG A 212 -8.00 -9.02 -21.26
C ARG A 212 -8.79 -8.58 -20.02
N TYR A 213 -8.20 -7.74 -19.19
CA TYR A 213 -8.76 -7.27 -17.93
C TYR A 213 -9.31 -5.84 -18.02
N MET A 214 -9.46 -5.28 -19.22
CA MET A 214 -10.12 -3.98 -19.40
C MET A 214 -11.49 -3.98 -18.72
N ASP A 215 -11.83 -2.84 -18.12
CA ASP A 215 -13.07 -2.60 -17.38
C ASP A 215 -13.25 -3.44 -16.10
N VAL A 216 -12.28 -4.28 -15.71
CA VAL A 216 -12.30 -4.92 -14.40
C VAL A 216 -12.35 -3.84 -13.32
N PRO A 217 -13.34 -3.87 -12.41
CA PRO A 217 -13.55 -2.77 -11.48
C PRO A 217 -12.39 -2.57 -10.50
N TYR A 218 -12.17 -1.30 -10.15
CA TYR A 218 -11.22 -0.95 -9.12
C TYR A 218 -11.74 -1.34 -7.72
N LYS A 219 -10.86 -1.86 -6.87
CA LYS A 219 -11.06 -2.00 -5.43
C LYS A 219 -9.74 -1.80 -4.70
N PHE A 220 -9.69 -0.81 -3.80
CA PHE A 220 -8.56 -0.61 -2.91
C PHE A 220 -8.29 -1.85 -2.05
N ASP A 221 -7.01 -2.20 -1.88
CA ASP A 221 -6.60 -3.41 -1.15
C ASP A 221 -7.28 -4.67 -1.70
N ALA A 222 -7.43 -4.74 -3.03
CA ALA A 222 -7.97 -5.94 -3.68
C ALA A 222 -7.13 -7.16 -3.28
N ALA A 223 -7.83 -8.25 -2.95
CA ALA A 223 -7.24 -9.57 -2.85
C ALA A 223 -6.82 -10.05 -4.26
N PRO A 224 -6.12 -11.19 -4.40
CA PRO A 224 -5.83 -11.77 -5.70
C PRO A 224 -7.06 -11.78 -6.63
N TYR A 225 -6.84 -11.65 -7.93
CA TYR A 225 -7.92 -11.50 -8.90
C TYR A 225 -8.88 -12.69 -8.86
N GLU A 226 -8.35 -13.88 -8.65
CA GLU A 226 -9.06 -15.15 -8.56
C GLU A 226 -10.10 -15.14 -7.42
N GLU A 227 -9.86 -14.36 -6.37
CA GLU A 227 -10.77 -14.24 -5.22
C GLU A 227 -11.71 -13.05 -5.34
N SER A 228 -11.20 -11.89 -5.80
CA SER A 228 -11.93 -10.62 -5.71
C SER A 228 -12.59 -10.18 -7.00
N HIS A 229 -12.12 -10.69 -8.15
CA HIS A 229 -12.46 -10.24 -9.50
C HIS A 229 -12.31 -8.72 -9.70
N LYS A 230 -11.39 -8.09 -8.95
CA LYS A 230 -11.18 -6.64 -8.89
C LYS A 230 -9.68 -6.36 -8.73
N PHE A 231 -9.28 -5.12 -9.02
CA PHE A 231 -7.89 -4.70 -8.90
C PHE A 231 -7.74 -3.36 -8.19
N ASP A 232 -6.61 -3.16 -7.50
CA ASP A 232 -6.03 -1.83 -7.38
C ASP A 232 -4.82 -1.70 -8.31
N CYS A 233 -4.20 -0.52 -8.37
CA CYS A 233 -3.16 -0.26 -9.36
C CYS A 233 -2.00 -1.25 -9.27
N SER A 234 -1.56 -1.55 -8.04
CA SER A 234 -0.43 -2.43 -7.77
C SER A 234 -0.80 -3.91 -7.85
N SER A 235 -2.00 -4.33 -7.43
CA SER A 235 -2.41 -5.72 -7.58
C SER A 235 -2.68 -6.10 -9.04
N PHE A 236 -3.07 -5.14 -9.87
CA PHE A 236 -3.13 -5.33 -11.32
C PHE A 236 -1.75 -5.65 -11.91
N MET A 237 -0.71 -4.90 -11.51
CA MET A 237 0.66 -5.20 -11.94
C MET A 237 1.11 -6.58 -11.43
N GLN A 238 0.86 -6.93 -10.17
CA GLN A 238 1.19 -8.27 -9.66
C GLN A 238 0.54 -9.39 -10.48
N HIS A 239 -0.72 -9.22 -10.83
CA HIS A 239 -1.47 -10.21 -11.62
C HIS A 239 -0.90 -10.36 -13.04
N VAL A 240 -0.69 -9.23 -13.72
CA VAL A 240 -0.18 -9.22 -15.10
C VAL A 240 1.22 -9.83 -15.17
N PHE A 241 2.15 -9.39 -14.33
CA PHE A 241 3.54 -9.85 -14.37
C PHE A 241 3.73 -11.24 -13.74
N GLY A 242 2.93 -11.58 -12.72
CA GLY A 242 2.92 -12.91 -12.12
C GLY A 242 2.53 -14.01 -13.10
N HIS A 243 1.65 -13.72 -14.08
CA HIS A 243 1.34 -14.65 -15.17
C HIS A 243 2.57 -15.06 -15.99
N PHE A 244 3.56 -14.16 -16.09
CA PHE A 244 4.83 -14.39 -16.79
C PHE A 244 5.97 -14.76 -15.83
N GLY A 245 5.65 -15.20 -14.61
CA GLY A 245 6.64 -15.64 -13.62
C GLY A 245 7.45 -14.53 -12.95
N ILE A 246 6.99 -13.28 -13.03
CA ILE A 246 7.64 -12.13 -12.40
C ILE A 246 6.88 -11.72 -11.14
N ASP A 247 7.45 -12.05 -9.99
CA ASP A 247 6.87 -11.74 -8.69
C ASP A 247 7.10 -10.27 -8.31
N LEU A 248 6.03 -9.49 -8.34
CA LEU A 248 6.03 -8.10 -7.90
C LEU A 248 5.56 -7.97 -6.45
N PRO A 249 6.13 -7.05 -5.65
CA PRO A 249 5.63 -6.69 -4.33
C PRO A 249 4.19 -6.15 -4.36
N ARG A 250 3.53 -6.13 -3.19
CA ARG A 250 2.11 -5.75 -3.08
C ARG A 250 1.82 -4.28 -3.34
N SER A 251 2.74 -3.36 -3.05
CA SER A 251 2.51 -1.92 -3.20
C SER A 251 3.31 -1.32 -4.35
N SER A 252 2.76 -0.30 -4.99
CA SER A 252 3.43 0.50 -6.04
C SER A 252 4.76 1.08 -5.55
N ILE A 253 4.83 1.54 -4.29
CA ILE A 253 6.08 2.01 -3.66
C ILE A 253 7.14 0.89 -3.69
N ALA A 254 6.79 -0.33 -3.31
CA ALA A 254 7.75 -1.44 -3.30
C ALA A 254 8.07 -1.92 -4.73
N GLN A 255 7.07 -1.99 -5.62
CA GLN A 255 7.27 -2.30 -7.04
C GLN A 255 8.23 -1.31 -7.71
N SER A 256 8.17 -0.04 -7.32
CA SER A 256 9.05 1.02 -7.85
C SER A 256 10.54 0.84 -7.53
N LYS A 257 10.90 -0.17 -6.72
CA LYS A 257 12.26 -0.56 -6.36
C LYS A 257 12.73 -1.84 -7.08
N VAL A 258 11.86 -2.53 -7.82
CA VAL A 258 12.16 -3.80 -8.50
C VAL A 258 12.62 -3.56 -9.94
N GLY A 259 13.60 -4.32 -10.41
CA GLY A 259 14.08 -4.25 -11.79
C GLY A 259 14.98 -3.04 -12.09
N GLN A 260 15.27 -2.86 -13.36
CA GLN A 260 16.18 -1.81 -13.83
C GLN A 260 15.48 -0.45 -13.88
N TYR A 261 16.14 0.59 -13.39
CA TYR A 261 15.64 1.96 -13.50
C TYR A 261 15.60 2.42 -14.96
N VAL A 262 14.47 3.02 -15.36
CA VAL A 262 14.28 3.56 -16.71
C VAL A 262 13.93 5.04 -16.62
N THR A 263 14.70 5.86 -17.32
CA THR A 263 14.39 7.28 -17.51
C THR A 263 13.21 7.43 -18.46
N ARG A 264 12.48 8.54 -18.33
CA ARG A 264 11.36 8.87 -19.19
C ARG A 264 11.67 8.77 -20.69
N SER A 265 12.84 9.23 -21.12
CA SER A 265 13.27 9.20 -22.53
C SER A 265 13.49 7.79 -23.08
N ASN A 266 13.66 6.81 -22.19
CA ASN A 266 14.04 5.44 -22.54
C ASN A 266 12.88 4.44 -22.31
N LEU A 267 11.66 4.96 -22.14
CA LEU A 267 10.45 4.14 -21.98
C LEU A 267 10.24 3.24 -23.20
N LYS A 268 10.05 1.95 -22.93
CA LYS A 268 9.71 0.91 -23.90
C LYS A 268 8.47 0.17 -23.42
N LYS A 269 7.69 -0.38 -24.37
CA LYS A 269 6.58 -1.27 -24.08
C LYS A 269 6.98 -2.31 -23.02
N GLY A 270 6.10 -2.57 -22.05
CA GLY A 270 6.39 -3.49 -20.95
C GLY A 270 7.00 -2.83 -19.71
N ASP A 271 7.51 -1.60 -19.81
CA ASP A 271 7.98 -0.86 -18.63
C ASP A 271 6.83 -0.51 -17.68
N ILE A 272 7.10 -0.59 -16.38
CA ILE A 272 6.18 -0.18 -15.33
C ILE A 272 6.48 1.27 -14.96
N VAL A 273 5.51 2.16 -15.13
CA VAL A 273 5.64 3.60 -14.89
C VAL A 273 5.05 3.96 -13.54
N PHE A 274 5.78 4.74 -12.75
CA PHE A 274 5.40 5.15 -11.41
C PHE A 274 5.13 6.65 -11.36
N PHE A 275 4.08 7.03 -10.65
CA PHE A 275 3.60 8.41 -10.58
C PHE A 275 3.47 8.88 -9.15
N TYR A 276 3.69 10.19 -8.93
CA TYR A 276 3.27 10.83 -7.68
C TYR A 276 1.78 11.18 -7.73
N THR A 277 1.19 11.42 -6.56
CA THR A 277 -0.18 11.93 -6.41
C THR A 277 -0.13 13.35 -5.85
N PRO A 278 -0.62 14.38 -6.59
CA PRO A 278 -0.57 15.77 -6.14
C PRO A 278 -1.22 15.98 -4.77
N GLY A 279 -0.59 16.82 -3.94
CA GLY A 279 -1.11 17.22 -2.62
C GLY A 279 -1.16 16.08 -1.60
N ARG A 280 -0.41 14.99 -1.83
CA ARG A 280 -0.46 13.78 -0.99
C ARG A 280 0.60 13.73 0.09
N TYR A 281 1.79 14.19 -0.23
CA TYR A 281 2.95 14.18 0.65
C TYR A 281 3.53 15.58 0.75
N SER A 282 4.52 15.76 1.61
CA SER A 282 5.28 17.01 1.67
C SER A 282 5.96 17.39 0.33
N SER A 283 6.14 16.41 -0.56
CA SER A 283 6.85 16.54 -1.83
C SER A 283 6.22 15.67 -2.94
N ASN A 284 6.44 16.06 -4.19
CA ASN A 284 5.95 15.33 -5.38
C ASN A 284 6.97 14.29 -5.88
N ASP A 285 7.71 13.65 -4.97
CA ASP A 285 8.79 12.69 -5.26
C ASP A 285 8.46 11.25 -4.80
N ILE A 286 7.26 11.05 -4.23
CA ILE A 286 6.84 9.77 -3.65
C ILE A 286 5.81 9.10 -4.53
N VAL A 287 6.04 7.81 -4.78
CA VAL A 287 5.14 6.96 -5.57
C VAL A 287 3.78 6.85 -4.87
N GLY A 288 2.73 7.13 -5.61
CA GLY A 288 1.34 6.96 -5.17
C GLY A 288 0.44 6.29 -6.21
N HIS A 289 1.00 5.89 -7.37
CA HIS A 289 0.31 5.17 -8.43
C HIS A 289 1.29 4.46 -9.38
N VAL A 290 0.79 3.47 -10.12
CA VAL A 290 1.56 2.67 -11.07
C VAL A 290 0.72 2.29 -12.30
N GLY A 291 1.36 2.17 -13.47
CA GLY A 291 0.73 1.69 -14.70
C GLY A 291 1.72 1.00 -15.65
N LEU A 292 1.21 0.18 -16.57
CA LEU A 292 2.00 -0.53 -17.58
C LEU A 292 2.10 0.31 -18.86
N TYR A 293 3.32 0.65 -19.29
CA TYR A 293 3.53 1.38 -20.55
C TYR A 293 3.33 0.48 -21.76
N ILE A 294 2.50 0.94 -22.70
CA ILE A 294 2.11 0.17 -23.89
C ILE A 294 2.60 0.79 -25.20
N GLY A 295 3.52 1.74 -25.12
CA GLY A 295 3.97 2.54 -26.27
C GLY A 295 3.03 3.71 -26.57
N ASN A 296 3.38 4.50 -27.57
CA ASN A 296 2.58 5.63 -28.06
C ASN A 296 2.12 6.62 -26.97
N ASN A 297 2.94 6.84 -25.94
CA ASN A 297 2.58 7.66 -24.78
C ASN A 297 1.30 7.18 -24.08
N GLN A 298 1.07 5.86 -23.98
CA GLN A 298 -0.11 5.30 -23.31
C GLN A 298 0.29 4.32 -22.21
N VAL A 299 -0.56 4.23 -21.19
CA VAL A 299 -0.45 3.24 -20.11
C VAL A 299 -1.77 2.51 -19.87
N ILE A 300 -1.71 1.24 -19.47
CA ILE A 300 -2.84 0.52 -18.86
C ILE A 300 -2.72 0.65 -17.34
N GLN A 301 -3.78 1.11 -16.67
CA GLN A 301 -3.79 1.34 -15.23
C GLN A 301 -5.20 1.31 -14.63
N THR A 302 -5.32 1.33 -13.30
CA THR A 302 -6.61 1.42 -12.59
C THR A 302 -6.50 2.17 -11.26
N TYR A 303 -7.36 3.16 -11.01
CA TYR A 303 -7.29 4.05 -9.83
C TYR A 303 -8.66 4.42 -9.22
N GLY A 304 -9.73 3.80 -9.70
CA GLY A 304 -11.11 4.12 -9.43
C GLY A 304 -11.96 3.73 -10.64
N ASP A 305 -13.15 4.32 -10.77
CA ASP A 305 -13.92 4.21 -12.00
C ASP A 305 -13.13 4.79 -13.19
N PRO A 306 -13.15 4.15 -14.38
CA PRO A 306 -14.02 3.03 -14.78
C PRO A 306 -13.47 1.62 -14.48
N GLY A 307 -12.37 1.48 -13.73
CA GLY A 307 -11.67 0.20 -13.56
C GLY A 307 -10.34 0.19 -14.32
N VAL A 308 -9.97 -0.96 -14.89
CA VAL A 308 -8.78 -1.06 -15.75
C VAL A 308 -9.03 -0.33 -17.06
N THR A 309 -8.18 0.63 -17.38
CA THR A 309 -8.36 1.51 -18.53
C THR A 309 -7.04 1.88 -19.18
N ILE A 310 -7.09 2.33 -20.44
CA ILE A 310 -5.96 2.89 -21.17
C ILE A 310 -6.05 4.40 -21.11
N THR A 311 -4.99 5.05 -20.64
CA THR A 311 -4.90 6.51 -20.61
C THR A 311 -3.69 7.00 -21.37
N SER A 312 -3.82 8.19 -21.98
CA SER A 312 -2.66 8.92 -22.49
C SER A 312 -1.81 9.45 -21.34
N LEU A 313 -0.50 9.31 -21.47
CA LEU A 313 0.47 10.02 -20.65
C LEU A 313 0.42 11.51 -20.93
N ILE A 314 0.18 11.93 -22.18
CA ILE A 314 0.19 13.35 -22.56
C ILE A 314 -0.85 14.12 -21.73
N GLY A 315 -0.41 15.16 -21.02
CA GLY A 315 -1.25 15.97 -20.15
C GLY A 315 -0.89 15.76 -18.67
N ASP A 316 -1.85 15.35 -17.86
CA ASP A 316 -1.69 15.29 -16.40
C ASP A 316 -0.84 14.12 -15.92
N TRP A 317 -0.90 12.97 -16.60
CA TRP A 317 -0.09 11.81 -16.23
C TRP A 317 1.40 12.03 -16.49
N ASP A 318 1.73 12.71 -17.59
CA ASP A 318 3.09 13.12 -17.97
C ASP A 318 3.76 13.89 -16.82
N LYS A 319 3.10 14.95 -16.33
CA LYS A 319 3.62 15.82 -15.27
C LYS A 319 3.87 15.06 -13.96
N ARG A 320 3.23 13.89 -13.81
CA ARG A 320 3.24 13.10 -12.59
C ARG A 320 4.24 11.94 -12.63
N ILE A 321 4.87 11.67 -13.77
CA ILE A 321 5.85 10.59 -13.88
C ILE A 321 7.04 10.91 -12.97
N LEU A 322 7.34 9.95 -12.10
CA LEU A 322 8.54 9.96 -11.29
C LEU A 322 9.67 9.23 -12.03
N TRP A 323 9.45 7.94 -12.30
CA TRP A 323 10.37 7.08 -13.05
C TRP A 323 9.64 5.84 -13.54
N ALA A 324 10.37 4.97 -14.26
CA ALA A 324 9.90 3.66 -14.63
C ALA A 324 10.86 2.55 -14.22
N ARG A 325 10.36 1.31 -14.22
CA ARG A 325 11.14 0.09 -14.02
C ARG A 325 10.92 -0.89 -15.16
N ARG A 326 12.01 -1.51 -15.60
CA ARG A 326 12.00 -2.63 -16.54
C ARG A 326 12.27 -3.94 -15.80
N VAL A 327 11.35 -4.89 -15.95
CA VAL A 327 11.39 -6.21 -15.28
C VAL A 327 11.34 -7.38 -16.27
N LEU A 328 11.19 -7.07 -17.57
CA LEU A 328 11.36 -7.99 -18.69
C LEU A 328 12.82 -7.98 -19.11
#